data_AF-R7ME29-F1
#
_entry.id   AF-R7ME29-F1
#
_cell.length_a   1.000
_cell.length_b   1.000
_cell.length_c   1.000
_cell.angle_alpha   90.00
_cell.angle_beta   90.00
_cell.angle_gamma   90.00
#
_symmetry.space_group_name_H-M   'P 1'
#
loop_
_entity.id
_entity.type
_entity.pdbx_description
1 polymer ?
#
loop_
_entity_poly.entity_id
_entity_poly.type
_entity_poly.pdbx_seq_one_letter_code
_entity_poly.pdbx_strand_id
1 'polypeptide(L)'
;MIPNITASTVYSTLGNNSSLIPLAIKDVANSCGLTAASYIAGDTVEGKDRFIDEFGTQAIWLGGIPTYKFLLDKLMFKPAKLDPNVDVRLFKNPEILKAAKEFAPTKAIKESIEYATSHQKLAKSLNIAKFAASTILTTLTYFGLTKFRHQYTENQIKKDYLAKHPQTQDTFTGQTNKKEDTKNPAKVSFTGGVQDFIFDPVKNLMIVDASITGERLTHARNPQDFFGYVIKEGSFWAFMYFAGPMISKALEKHADKKGKSIDLDARVIFNDKLKESFKNGTLKQHLAEFKAADVSDADIYKFAVKPENKNIVIDFAKDSDVIQMLKEDKLFFAKKTDKVDTRKYIDLGDLRGVSNKLEKLLNQYEKSGESLDEFFKSVRNFKKTAVLKNMGACIGALGILAPAIMLAVRHFSPEYQVKKDIEEKLAKENAVA
;
A
#
# COMPACT_ATOMS: atom_id res chain seq x y z
N MET A 1 -17.07 -16.15 -9.56
CA MET A 1 -17.89 -16.11 -8.32
C MET A 1 -17.34 -15.00 -7.44
N ILE A 2 -18.13 -13.99 -7.12
CA ILE A 2 -17.79 -13.03 -6.07
C ILE A 2 -17.86 -13.82 -4.75
N PRO A 3 -16.78 -13.92 -3.96
CA PRO A 3 -16.82 -14.67 -2.70
C PRO A 3 -17.90 -14.07 -1.79
N ASN A 4 -18.65 -14.92 -1.09
CA ASN A 4 -19.59 -14.45 -0.07
C ASN A 4 -18.82 -13.59 0.95
N ILE A 5 -19.20 -12.31 1.06
CA ILE A 5 -18.62 -11.38 2.02
C ILE A 5 -19.17 -11.77 3.40
N THR A 6 -18.42 -12.61 4.11
CA THR A 6 -18.70 -12.91 5.51
C THR A 6 -17.95 -11.91 6.40
N ALA A 7 -18.39 -11.75 7.64
CA ALA A 7 -17.64 -10.96 8.62
C ALA A 7 -16.19 -11.46 8.75
N SER A 8 -15.96 -12.78 8.67
CA SER A 8 -14.62 -13.38 8.63
C SER A 8 -13.82 -12.91 7.42
N THR A 9 -14.43 -12.86 6.23
CA THR A 9 -13.81 -12.37 5.00
C THR A 9 -13.41 -10.90 5.13
N VAL A 10 -14.24 -10.06 5.76
CA VAL A 10 -13.95 -8.64 5.99
C VAL A 10 -12.77 -8.47 6.96
N TYR A 11 -12.78 -9.13 8.12
CA TYR A 11 -11.68 -9.01 9.09
C TYR A 11 -10.37 -9.59 8.56
N SER A 12 -10.45 -10.68 7.79
CA SER A 12 -9.30 -11.29 7.14
C SER A 12 -8.68 -10.37 6.10
N THR A 13 -9.51 -9.61 5.36
CA THR A 13 -9.03 -8.64 4.38
C THR A 13 -8.43 -7.39 5.06
N LEU A 14 -9.09 -6.90 6.10
CA LEU A 14 -8.66 -5.70 6.85
C LEU A 14 -7.46 -5.96 7.77
N GLY A 15 -7.30 -7.18 8.25
CA GLY A 15 -6.21 -7.62 9.12
C GLY A 15 -5.03 -8.26 8.38
N ASN A 16 -5.01 -8.22 7.04
CA ASN A 16 -3.89 -8.66 6.22
C ASN A 16 -2.85 -7.53 6.11
N ASN A 17 -1.71 -7.73 6.76
CA ASN A 17 -0.63 -6.74 6.80
C ASN A 17 0.11 -6.59 5.45
N SER A 18 -0.07 -7.54 4.53
CA SER A 18 0.50 -7.54 3.18
C SER A 18 -0.47 -7.00 2.12
N SER A 19 -1.68 -6.58 2.52
CA SER A 19 -2.71 -6.05 1.63
C SER A 19 -2.66 -4.52 1.56
N LEU A 20 -2.92 -3.98 0.37
CA LEU A 20 -3.13 -2.53 0.18
C LEU A 20 -4.55 -2.10 0.54
N ILE A 21 -5.50 -3.03 0.67
CA ILE A 21 -6.91 -2.74 0.91
C ILE A 21 -7.13 -1.93 2.20
N PRO A 22 -6.53 -2.29 3.36
CA PRO A 22 -6.67 -1.49 4.58
C PRO A 22 -6.16 -0.05 4.41
N LEU A 23 -5.08 0.14 3.66
CA LEU A 23 -4.54 1.47 3.40
C LEU A 23 -5.47 2.25 2.46
N ALA A 24 -5.95 1.61 1.39
CA ALA A 24 -6.90 2.21 0.44
C ALA A 24 -8.18 2.71 1.14
N ILE A 25 -8.74 1.92 2.06
CA ILE A 25 -9.95 2.31 2.81
C ILE A 25 -9.70 3.54 3.69
N LYS A 26 -8.57 3.58 4.38
CA LYS A 26 -8.19 4.74 5.20
C LYS A 26 -8.00 5.99 4.34
N ASP A 27 -7.39 5.84 3.17
CA ASP A 27 -7.15 6.92 2.23
C ASP A 27 -8.45 7.42 1.56
N VAL A 28 -9.40 6.53 1.23
CA VAL A 28 -10.76 6.91 0.80
C VAL A 28 -11.44 7.74 1.89
N ALA A 29 -11.36 7.31 3.15
CA ALA A 29 -11.97 8.06 4.25
C ALA A 29 -11.37 9.47 4.38
N ASN A 30 -10.05 9.59 4.27
CA ASN A 30 -9.35 10.87 4.24
C ASN A 30 -9.84 11.76 3.08
N SER A 31 -9.86 11.19 1.87
CA SER A 31 -10.28 11.87 0.63
C SER A 31 -11.71 12.39 0.71
N CYS A 32 -12.64 11.54 1.18
CA CYS A 32 -14.03 11.92 1.39
C CYS A 32 -14.16 13.04 2.44
N GLY A 33 -13.50 12.89 3.59
CA GLY A 33 -13.59 13.85 4.69
C GLY A 33 -13.10 15.24 4.28
N LEU A 34 -11.91 15.32 3.66
CA LEU A 34 -11.31 16.60 3.25
C LEU A 34 -12.07 17.26 2.10
N THR A 35 -12.57 16.45 1.16
CA THR A 35 -13.44 16.94 0.08
C THR A 35 -14.72 17.51 0.66
N ALA A 36 -15.38 16.79 1.58
CA ALA A 36 -16.60 17.25 2.23
C ALA A 36 -16.37 18.54 3.03
N ALA A 37 -15.29 18.62 3.81
CA ALA A 37 -14.90 19.85 4.51
C ALA A 37 -14.73 21.04 3.55
N SER A 38 -14.12 20.82 2.38
CA SER A 38 -13.95 21.86 1.37
C SER A 38 -15.29 22.35 0.78
N TYR A 39 -16.25 21.46 0.57
CA TYR A 39 -17.61 21.85 0.17
C TYR A 39 -18.36 22.58 1.29
N ILE A 40 -18.21 22.15 2.55
CA ILE A 40 -18.85 22.79 3.72
C ILE A 40 -18.30 24.20 3.96
N ALA A 41 -17.01 24.43 3.66
CA ALA A 41 -16.39 25.75 3.75
C ALA A 41 -17.02 26.81 2.81
N GLY A 42 -17.84 26.40 1.85
CA GLY A 42 -18.79 27.28 1.16
C GLY A 42 -18.44 27.63 -0.29
N ASP A 43 -17.29 27.20 -0.82
CA ASP A 43 -16.94 27.41 -2.24
C ASP A 43 -16.98 26.09 -3.04
N THR A 44 -17.89 26.03 -4.02
CA THR A 44 -18.04 24.84 -4.88
C THR A 44 -16.85 24.59 -5.80
N VAL A 45 -16.07 25.61 -6.13
CA VAL A 45 -14.82 25.48 -6.89
C VAL A 45 -13.74 24.87 -6.00
N GLU A 46 -13.64 25.28 -4.74
CA GLU A 46 -12.72 24.66 -3.76
C GLU A 46 -13.06 23.17 -3.56
N GLY A 47 -14.34 22.83 -3.41
CA GLY A 47 -14.79 21.44 -3.30
C GLY A 47 -14.44 20.58 -4.53
N LYS A 48 -14.60 21.12 -5.75
CA LYS A 48 -14.20 20.42 -6.99
C LYS A 48 -12.69 20.28 -7.13
N ASP A 49 -11.93 21.33 -6.79
CA ASP A 49 -10.47 21.32 -6.76
C ASP A 49 -9.96 20.22 -5.82
N ARG A 50 -10.48 20.17 -4.59
CA ARG A 50 -10.14 19.14 -3.61
C ARG A 50 -10.56 17.75 -4.05
N PHE A 51 -11.72 17.58 -4.65
CA PHE A 51 -12.17 16.30 -5.19
C PHE A 51 -11.19 15.75 -6.24
N ILE A 52 -10.78 16.58 -7.21
CA ILE A 52 -9.82 16.18 -8.25
C ILE A 52 -8.47 15.83 -7.62
N ASP A 53 -8.02 16.63 -6.65
CA ASP A 53 -6.77 16.38 -5.96
C ASP A 53 -6.81 15.04 -5.22
N GLU A 54 -7.74 14.82 -4.29
CA GLU A 54 -7.71 13.64 -3.43
C GLU A 54 -8.03 12.35 -4.19
N PHE A 55 -9.09 12.33 -5.01
CA PHE A 55 -9.46 11.11 -5.74
C PHE A 55 -8.55 10.85 -6.96
N GLY A 56 -8.06 11.90 -7.62
CA GLY A 56 -7.05 11.75 -8.67
C GLY A 56 -5.74 11.21 -8.11
N THR A 57 -5.30 11.72 -6.96
CA THR A 57 -4.12 11.22 -6.25
C THR A 57 -4.30 9.77 -5.85
N GLN A 58 -5.45 9.41 -5.28
CA GLN A 58 -5.75 8.04 -4.90
C GLN A 58 -5.69 7.06 -6.09
N ALA A 59 -6.24 7.45 -7.25
CA ALA A 59 -6.17 6.64 -8.46
C ALA A 59 -4.71 6.42 -8.92
N ILE A 60 -3.88 7.46 -8.86
CA ILE A 60 -2.45 7.36 -9.18
C ILE A 60 -1.69 6.55 -8.13
N TRP A 61 -2.02 6.71 -6.85
CA TRP A 61 -1.39 6.02 -5.73
C TRP A 61 -1.64 4.51 -5.79
N LEU A 62 -2.89 4.09 -6.01
CA LEU A 62 -3.26 2.67 -6.15
C LEU A 62 -2.82 2.07 -7.48
N GLY A 63 -2.94 2.83 -8.58
CA GLY A 63 -2.83 2.31 -9.95
C GLY A 63 -1.51 2.59 -10.66
N GLY A 64 -0.77 3.63 -10.25
CA GLY A 64 0.42 4.14 -10.95
C GLY A 64 1.56 3.13 -10.99
N ILE A 65 2.11 2.76 -9.84
CA ILE A 65 3.23 1.80 -9.75
C ILE A 65 2.87 0.48 -10.47
N PRO A 66 1.72 -0.18 -10.20
CA PRO A 66 1.35 -1.41 -10.90
C PRO A 66 1.27 -1.25 -12.42
N THR A 67 0.67 -0.15 -12.91
CA THR A 67 0.52 0.11 -14.35
C THR A 67 1.89 0.33 -15.00
N TYR A 68 2.75 1.16 -14.42
CA TYR A 68 4.10 1.38 -14.95
C TYR A 68 4.98 0.15 -14.87
N LYS A 69 4.89 -0.65 -13.79
CA LYS A 69 5.58 -1.93 -13.71
C LYS A 69 5.14 -2.87 -14.83
N PHE A 70 3.84 -2.95 -15.13
CA PHE A 70 3.31 -3.76 -16.23
C PHE A 70 3.79 -3.28 -17.61
N LEU A 71 3.83 -1.96 -17.84
CA LEU A 71 4.37 -1.39 -19.08
C LEU A 71 5.87 -1.68 -19.21
N LEU A 72 6.65 -1.45 -18.15
CA LEU A 72 8.09 -1.71 -18.14
C LEU A 72 8.43 -3.19 -18.28
N ASP A 73 7.56 -4.10 -17.84
CA ASP A 73 7.69 -5.53 -18.10
C ASP A 73 7.61 -5.85 -19.59
N LYS A 74 6.70 -5.19 -20.31
CA LYS A 74 6.58 -5.34 -21.77
C LYS A 74 7.72 -4.66 -22.52
N LEU A 75 8.19 -3.51 -22.04
CA LEU A 75 9.15 -2.67 -22.75
C LEU A 75 10.62 -3.03 -22.46
N MET A 76 10.94 -3.51 -21.26
CA MET A 76 12.32 -3.82 -20.87
C MET A 76 12.57 -5.32 -20.71
N PHE A 77 11.67 -6.05 -20.04
CA PHE A 77 11.90 -7.47 -19.72
C PHE A 77 11.61 -8.38 -20.90
N LYS A 78 10.54 -8.13 -21.66
CA LYS A 78 10.20 -8.94 -22.84
C LYS A 78 11.32 -8.91 -23.91
N PRO A 79 11.92 -7.76 -24.28
CA PRO A 79 13.05 -7.74 -25.22
C PRO A 79 14.31 -8.40 -24.63
N ALA A 80 14.55 -8.27 -23.33
CA ALA A 80 15.67 -8.91 -22.65
C ALA A 80 15.49 -10.42 -22.45
N LYS A 81 14.32 -10.98 -22.82
CA LYS A 81 13.91 -12.38 -22.61
C LYS A 81 13.97 -12.81 -21.13
N LEU A 82 13.87 -11.84 -20.22
CA LEU A 82 13.85 -12.08 -18.78
C LEU A 82 12.41 -12.17 -18.27
N ASP A 83 12.12 -13.12 -17.38
CA ASP A 83 10.83 -13.16 -16.69
C ASP A 83 10.82 -12.12 -15.57
N PRO A 84 9.96 -11.08 -15.63
CA PRO A 84 9.90 -10.04 -14.61
C PRO A 84 9.41 -10.53 -13.24
N ASN A 85 8.95 -11.79 -13.16
CA ASN A 85 8.52 -12.39 -11.88
C ASN A 85 9.65 -13.01 -11.09
N VAL A 86 10.83 -13.25 -11.70
CA VAL A 86 12.00 -13.80 -11.02
C VAL A 86 12.57 -12.76 -10.06
N ASP A 87 12.49 -13.06 -8.78
CA ASP A 87 13.01 -12.22 -7.73
C ASP A 87 14.53 -12.35 -7.65
N VAL A 88 15.22 -11.24 -7.87
CA VAL A 88 16.68 -11.19 -7.92
C VAL A 88 17.35 -11.44 -6.57
N ARG A 89 16.58 -11.43 -5.46
CA ARG A 89 17.07 -11.83 -4.13
C ARG A 89 17.39 -13.32 -4.06
N LEU A 90 16.77 -14.17 -4.89
CA LEU A 90 17.12 -15.58 -5.01
C LEU A 90 18.60 -15.78 -5.34
N PHE A 91 19.21 -14.84 -6.07
CA PHE A 91 20.62 -14.94 -6.46
C PHE A 91 21.61 -14.65 -5.33
N LYS A 92 21.15 -14.30 -4.12
CA LYS A 92 22.03 -14.07 -2.96
C LYS A 92 22.52 -15.37 -2.33
N ASN A 93 21.70 -16.42 -2.35
CA ASN A 93 22.00 -17.71 -1.74
C ASN A 93 22.00 -18.81 -2.81
N PRO A 94 23.18 -19.36 -3.18
CA PRO A 94 23.30 -20.38 -4.22
C PRO A 94 22.50 -21.66 -3.95
N GLU A 95 22.40 -22.08 -2.69
CA GLU A 95 21.67 -23.31 -2.32
C GLU A 95 20.16 -23.11 -2.44
N ILE A 96 19.64 -21.95 -2.02
CA ILE A 96 18.24 -21.58 -2.26
C ILE A 96 17.95 -21.48 -3.76
N LEU A 97 18.85 -20.87 -4.54
CA LEU A 97 18.69 -20.78 -5.99
C LEU A 97 18.65 -22.16 -6.66
N LYS A 98 19.48 -23.10 -6.20
CA LYS A 98 19.47 -24.49 -6.66
C LYS A 98 18.14 -25.15 -6.33
N ALA A 99 17.66 -25.02 -5.09
CA ALA A 99 16.37 -25.54 -4.67
C ALA A 99 15.19 -24.91 -5.45
N ALA A 100 15.22 -23.61 -5.72
CA ALA A 100 14.18 -22.91 -6.48
C ALA A 100 14.03 -23.46 -7.91
N LYS A 101 15.15 -23.87 -8.53
CA LYS A 101 15.18 -24.51 -9.85
C LYS A 101 14.72 -25.97 -9.79
N GLU A 102 15.14 -26.69 -8.74
CA GLU A 102 14.78 -28.10 -8.52
C GLU A 102 13.27 -28.27 -8.30
N PHE A 103 12.68 -27.44 -7.44
CA PHE A 103 11.26 -27.47 -7.09
C PHE A 103 10.38 -26.57 -7.97
N ALA A 104 10.90 -26.12 -9.12
CA ALA A 104 10.14 -25.28 -10.04
C ALA A 104 8.86 -26.00 -10.50
N PRO A 105 7.67 -25.37 -10.35
CA PRO A 105 6.40 -26.06 -10.60
C PRO A 105 6.13 -26.34 -12.08
N THR A 106 6.88 -25.71 -12.99
CA THR A 106 6.84 -25.95 -14.44
C THR A 106 8.23 -25.82 -15.05
N LYS A 107 8.44 -26.48 -16.20
CA LYS A 107 9.68 -26.37 -16.98
C LYS A 107 9.98 -24.90 -17.38
N ALA A 108 8.96 -24.15 -17.79
CA ALA A 108 9.10 -22.75 -18.15
C ALA A 108 9.59 -21.86 -16.98
N ILE A 109 9.15 -22.16 -15.75
CA ILE A 109 9.63 -21.45 -14.55
C ILE A 109 11.08 -21.80 -14.25
N LYS A 110 11.45 -23.07 -14.37
CA LYS A 110 12.84 -23.50 -14.21
C LYS A 110 13.76 -22.78 -15.19
N GLU A 111 13.40 -22.79 -16.47
CA GLU A 111 14.15 -22.15 -17.56
C GLU A 111 14.25 -20.63 -17.35
N SER A 112 13.19 -19.98 -16.85
CA SER A 112 13.22 -18.54 -16.58
C SER A 112 14.16 -18.17 -15.44
N ILE A 113 14.20 -18.97 -14.37
CA ILE A 113 15.17 -18.80 -13.26
C ILE A 113 16.60 -19.06 -13.75
N GLU A 114 16.81 -20.09 -14.57
CA GLU A 114 18.12 -20.41 -15.17
C GLU A 114 18.63 -19.28 -16.07
N TYR A 115 17.80 -18.79 -16.98
CA TYR A 115 18.13 -17.69 -17.88
C TYR A 115 18.42 -16.40 -17.11
N ALA A 116 17.63 -16.08 -16.08
CA ALA A 116 17.88 -14.93 -15.23
C ALA A 116 19.16 -15.08 -14.38
N THR A 117 19.52 -16.32 -14.01
CA THR A 117 20.79 -16.61 -13.32
C THR A 117 21.99 -16.36 -14.23
N SER A 118 21.96 -16.84 -15.48
CA SER A 118 23.06 -16.61 -16.42
C SER A 118 23.22 -15.14 -16.81
N HIS A 119 22.16 -14.35 -16.68
CA HIS A 119 22.14 -12.91 -16.92
C HIS A 119 21.95 -12.08 -15.63
N GLN A 120 22.49 -12.55 -14.51
CA GLN A 120 22.24 -11.99 -13.17
C GLN A 120 22.42 -10.46 -13.08
N LYS A 121 23.49 -9.92 -13.69
CA LYS A 121 23.76 -8.47 -13.68
C LYS A 121 22.63 -7.69 -14.38
N LEU A 122 22.23 -8.14 -15.56
CA LEU A 122 21.13 -7.54 -16.32
C LEU A 122 19.81 -7.66 -15.55
N ALA A 123 19.50 -8.84 -15.00
CA ALA A 123 18.28 -9.08 -14.24
C ALA A 123 18.19 -8.16 -13.00
N LYS A 124 19.29 -8.00 -12.25
CA LYS A 124 19.39 -7.07 -11.11
C LYS A 124 19.20 -5.62 -11.56
N SER A 125 19.91 -5.17 -12.59
CA SER A 125 19.80 -3.81 -13.09
C SER A 125 18.41 -3.48 -13.61
N LEU A 126 17.75 -4.38 -14.35
CA LEU A 126 16.39 -4.16 -14.84
C LEU A 126 15.34 -4.15 -13.72
N ASN A 127 15.52 -4.94 -12.67
CA ASN A 127 14.61 -4.88 -11.52
C ASN A 127 14.71 -3.56 -10.76
N ILE A 128 15.94 -3.07 -10.53
CA ILE A 128 16.18 -1.76 -9.91
C ILE A 128 15.63 -0.64 -10.82
N ALA A 129 15.94 -0.71 -12.12
CA ALA A 129 15.46 0.27 -13.10
C ALA A 129 13.93 0.28 -13.21
N LYS A 130 13.29 -0.91 -13.22
CA LYS A 130 11.83 -1.04 -13.22
C LYS A 130 11.22 -0.36 -12.01
N PHE A 131 11.77 -0.60 -10.83
CA PHE A 131 11.31 0.04 -9.61
C PHE A 131 11.46 1.56 -9.70
N ALA A 132 12.68 2.05 -9.91
CA ALA A 132 12.97 3.48 -9.96
C ALA A 132 12.14 4.20 -11.03
N ALA A 133 12.08 3.66 -12.25
CA ALA A 133 11.28 4.23 -13.33
C ALA A 133 9.78 4.21 -13.01
N SER A 134 9.25 3.12 -12.44
CA SER A 134 7.82 3.07 -12.07
C SER A 134 7.45 4.10 -11.02
N THR A 135 8.31 4.32 -10.02
CA THR A 135 8.12 5.33 -9.00
C THR A 135 8.20 6.73 -9.62
N ILE A 136 9.24 7.03 -10.41
CA ILE A 136 9.40 8.33 -11.07
C ILE A 136 8.22 8.65 -11.99
N LEU A 137 7.79 7.69 -12.82
CA LEU A 137 6.66 7.87 -13.72
C LEU A 137 5.35 8.10 -12.95
N THR A 138 5.16 7.41 -11.81
CA THR A 138 4.02 7.63 -10.93
C THR A 138 4.04 9.07 -10.37
N THR A 139 5.18 9.53 -9.86
CA THR A 139 5.36 10.90 -9.37
C THR A 139 5.15 11.94 -10.47
N LEU A 140 5.64 11.70 -11.69
CA LEU A 140 5.43 12.61 -12.83
C LEU A 140 3.96 12.67 -13.25
N THR A 141 3.24 11.55 -13.15
CA THR A 141 1.80 11.51 -13.40
C THR A 141 1.05 12.33 -12.36
N TYR A 142 1.47 12.24 -11.10
CA TYR A 142 0.94 13.07 -10.03
C TYR A 142 1.18 14.57 -10.29
N PHE A 143 2.40 14.94 -10.67
CA PHE A 143 2.71 16.32 -11.07
C PHE A 143 1.85 16.81 -12.25
N GLY A 144 1.60 15.93 -13.24
CA GLY A 144 0.68 16.20 -14.34
C GLY A 144 -0.75 16.46 -13.84
N LEU A 145 -1.23 15.68 -12.87
CA LEU A 145 -2.51 15.89 -12.21
C LEU A 145 -2.56 17.25 -11.48
N THR A 146 -1.52 17.62 -10.73
CA THR A 146 -1.47 18.93 -10.05
C THR A 146 -1.58 20.08 -11.05
N LYS A 147 -0.82 20.03 -12.14
CA LYS A 147 -0.90 21.05 -13.21
C LYS A 147 -2.28 21.09 -13.86
N PHE A 148 -2.83 19.93 -14.21
CA PHE A 148 -4.17 19.84 -14.78
C PHE A 148 -5.21 20.44 -13.84
N ARG A 149 -5.17 20.09 -12.55
CA ARG A 149 -6.08 20.60 -11.52
C ARG A 149 -5.98 22.12 -11.41
N HIS A 150 -4.77 22.68 -11.30
CA HIS A 150 -4.58 24.13 -11.21
C HIS A 150 -5.19 24.85 -12.41
N GLN A 151 -4.90 24.37 -13.63
CA GLN A 151 -5.46 24.94 -14.86
C GLN A 151 -6.97 24.81 -14.92
N TYR A 152 -7.51 23.65 -14.53
CA TYR A 152 -8.95 23.41 -14.48
C TYR A 152 -9.64 24.39 -13.53
N THR A 153 -9.12 24.54 -12.32
CA THR A 153 -9.65 25.44 -11.29
C THR A 153 -9.57 26.90 -11.73
N GLU A 154 -8.43 27.33 -12.28
CA GLU A 154 -8.26 28.68 -12.82
C GLU A 154 -9.26 28.97 -13.95
N ASN A 155 -9.45 28.02 -14.87
CA ASN A 155 -10.41 28.15 -15.97
C ASN A 155 -11.87 28.22 -15.48
N GLN A 156 -12.23 27.53 -14.39
CA GLN A 156 -13.56 27.67 -13.80
C GLN A 156 -13.75 29.07 -13.19
N ILE A 157 -12.78 29.54 -12.41
CA ILE A 157 -12.85 30.86 -11.77
C ILE A 157 -12.92 31.96 -12.82
N LYS A 158 -12.11 31.87 -13.89
CA LYS A 158 -12.16 32.81 -15.02
C LYS A 158 -13.54 32.86 -15.67
N LYS A 159 -14.15 31.70 -15.95
CA LYS A 159 -15.49 31.63 -16.53
C LYS A 159 -16.54 32.26 -15.61
N ASP A 160 -16.49 31.96 -14.32
CA ASP A 160 -17.42 32.51 -13.33
C ASP A 160 -17.25 34.03 -13.16
N TYR A 161 -15.99 34.52 -13.19
CA TYR A 161 -15.68 35.94 -13.10
C TYR A 161 -16.19 36.72 -14.31
N LEU A 162 -15.94 36.23 -15.53
CA LEU A 162 -16.40 36.86 -16.78
C LEU A 162 -17.93 36.84 -16.91
N ALA A 163 -18.60 35.79 -16.43
CA ALA A 163 -20.06 35.73 -16.41
C ALA A 163 -20.68 36.78 -15.46
N LYS A 164 -19.99 37.13 -14.38
CA LYS A 164 -20.42 38.16 -13.41
C LYS A 164 -20.01 39.58 -13.81
N HIS A 165 -19.00 39.72 -14.66
CA HIS A 165 -18.49 41.00 -15.18
C HIS A 165 -18.49 40.98 -16.71
N PRO A 166 -19.66 40.97 -17.37
CA PRO A 166 -19.72 41.03 -18.83
C PRO A 166 -19.16 42.37 -19.31
N GLN A 167 -17.96 42.34 -19.90
CA GLN A 167 -17.42 43.43 -20.71
C GLN A 167 -17.57 43.07 -22.19
N THR A 168 -17.89 44.07 -23.00
CA THR A 168 -18.00 44.00 -24.46
C THR A 168 -16.74 43.38 -25.07
N GLN A 169 -16.95 42.54 -26.08
CA GLN A 169 -15.89 41.85 -26.82
C GLN A 169 -14.69 42.76 -27.06
N ASP A 170 -13.54 42.37 -26.51
CA ASP A 170 -12.30 42.60 -27.20
C ASP A 170 -11.40 41.38 -27.13
N THR A 171 -10.74 41.16 -28.25
CA THR A 171 -10.06 39.92 -28.64
C THR A 171 -8.97 39.55 -27.63
N PHE A 172 -9.16 38.45 -26.90
CA PHE A 172 -8.11 37.88 -26.05
C PHE A 172 -7.00 37.31 -26.93
N THR A 173 -6.05 38.15 -27.35
CA THR A 173 -4.77 37.67 -27.86
C THR A 173 -4.00 37.09 -26.68
N GLY A 174 -3.90 35.76 -26.65
CA GLY A 174 -3.17 35.04 -25.62
C GLY A 174 -1.74 35.57 -25.46
N GLN A 175 -1.50 36.30 -24.38
CA GLN A 175 -0.14 36.53 -23.91
C GLN A 175 0.40 35.20 -23.41
N THR A 176 1.46 34.77 -24.09
CA THR A 176 2.24 33.59 -23.79
C THR A 176 2.79 33.69 -22.36
N ASN A 177 2.59 32.61 -21.61
CA ASN A 177 2.98 32.43 -20.22
C ASN A 177 4.40 32.96 -19.95
N LYS A 178 4.54 33.74 -18.87
CA LYS A 178 5.83 33.84 -18.15
C LYS A 178 6.27 32.39 -17.87
N LYS A 179 7.50 32.07 -18.26
CA LYS A 179 8.16 30.81 -17.90
C LYS A 179 8.10 30.69 -16.37
N GLU A 180 7.26 29.79 -15.87
CA GLU A 180 7.47 29.21 -14.55
C GLU A 180 8.81 28.51 -14.60
N ASP A 181 9.70 28.86 -13.67
CA ASP A 181 10.91 28.12 -13.41
C ASP A 181 10.55 26.65 -13.25
N THR A 182 10.99 25.84 -14.22
CA THR A 182 10.90 24.39 -14.18
C THR A 182 11.84 23.93 -13.07
N LYS A 183 11.38 23.98 -11.81
CA LYS A 183 12.02 23.24 -10.75
C LYS A 183 11.98 21.77 -11.17
N ASN A 184 13.16 21.23 -11.47
CA ASN A 184 13.32 19.82 -11.75
C ASN A 184 12.60 19.03 -10.65
N PRO A 185 11.83 17.98 -10.99
CA PRO A 185 11.22 17.12 -9.98
C PRO A 185 12.32 16.68 -9.02
N ALA A 186 12.07 16.84 -7.72
CA ALA A 186 13.06 16.53 -6.69
C ALA A 186 13.63 15.13 -6.95
N LYS A 187 14.94 15.07 -7.21
CA LYS A 187 15.64 13.82 -7.49
C LYS A 187 15.62 13.02 -6.20
N VAL A 188 14.74 12.02 -6.11
CA VAL A 188 14.63 11.14 -4.95
C VAL A 188 15.98 10.43 -4.77
N SER A 189 16.78 10.86 -3.78
CA SER A 189 18.08 10.24 -3.49
C SER A 189 17.85 9.04 -2.57
N PHE A 190 18.03 7.84 -3.10
CA PHE A 190 17.99 6.60 -2.32
C PHE A 190 19.32 6.41 -1.58
N THR A 191 19.40 6.84 -0.31
CA THR A 191 20.62 6.71 0.52
C THR A 191 20.55 5.60 1.58
N GLY A 192 19.45 4.84 1.63
CA GLY A 192 19.30 3.62 2.46
C GLY A 192 19.26 2.35 1.61
N GLY A 193 19.40 1.17 2.24
CA GLY A 193 19.43 -0.14 1.58
C GLY A 193 18.34 -0.32 0.52
N VAL A 194 18.68 -0.06 -0.73
CA VAL A 194 17.74 0.12 -1.86
C VAL A 194 16.84 -1.10 -2.07
N GLN A 195 17.30 -2.29 -1.67
CA GLN A 195 16.53 -3.54 -1.78
C GLN A 195 15.33 -3.60 -0.85
N ASP A 196 15.42 -3.06 0.37
CA ASP A 196 14.32 -3.14 1.34
C ASP A 196 13.12 -2.30 0.93
N PHE A 197 13.36 -1.25 0.13
CA PHE A 197 12.30 -0.46 -0.48
C PHE A 197 11.73 -1.18 -1.70
N ILE A 198 12.56 -1.54 -2.70
CA ILE A 198 12.12 -2.15 -3.97
C ILE A 198 11.08 -3.26 -3.79
N PHE A 199 11.30 -4.15 -2.82
CA PHE A 199 10.55 -5.39 -2.68
C PHE A 199 9.39 -5.33 -1.67
N ASP A 200 9.21 -4.23 -0.95
CA ASP A 200 8.14 -4.03 0.02
C ASP A 200 7.07 -3.08 -0.56
N PRO A 201 5.84 -3.55 -0.81
CA PRO A 201 4.77 -2.73 -1.37
C PRO A 201 4.41 -1.51 -0.51
N VAL A 202 4.46 -1.62 0.82
CA VAL A 202 4.11 -0.52 1.74
C VAL A 202 5.20 0.55 1.72
N LYS A 203 6.47 0.15 1.78
CA LYS A 203 7.59 1.10 1.67
C LYS A 203 7.68 1.75 0.28
N ASN A 204 7.31 1.02 -0.77
CA ASN A 204 7.20 1.57 -2.12
C ASN A 204 6.17 2.71 -2.18
N LEU A 205 5.00 2.53 -1.55
CA LEU A 205 3.96 3.56 -1.49
C LEU A 205 4.37 4.73 -0.60
N MET A 206 5.07 4.48 0.51
CA MET A 206 5.61 5.53 1.37
C MET A 206 6.55 6.50 0.62
N ILE A 207 7.33 6.02 -0.37
CA ILE A 207 8.18 6.88 -1.22
C ILE A 207 7.32 7.75 -2.16
N VAL A 208 6.27 7.16 -2.73
CA VAL A 208 5.32 7.91 -3.57
C VAL A 208 4.64 8.98 -2.74
N ASP A 209 4.19 8.66 -1.53
CA ASP A 209 3.59 9.62 -0.61
C ASP A 209 4.56 10.74 -0.22
N ALA A 210 5.84 10.44 0.01
CA ALA A 210 6.82 11.48 0.30
C ALA A 210 6.97 12.46 -0.88
N SER A 211 6.88 11.93 -2.10
CA SER A 211 6.94 12.72 -3.32
C SER A 211 5.66 13.57 -3.51
N ILE A 212 4.49 12.99 -3.25
CA ILE A 212 3.18 13.68 -3.31
C ILE A 212 3.13 14.79 -2.27
N THR A 213 3.48 14.50 -1.01
CA THR A 213 3.55 15.49 0.07
C THR A 213 4.50 16.63 -0.29
N GLY A 214 5.70 16.32 -0.77
CA GLY A 214 6.66 17.34 -1.21
C GLY A 214 6.14 18.20 -2.35
N GLU A 215 5.49 17.60 -3.35
CA GLU A 215 4.90 18.31 -4.48
C GLU A 215 3.77 19.25 -4.03
N ARG A 216 2.81 18.75 -3.24
CA ARG A 216 1.70 19.54 -2.68
C ARG A 216 2.16 20.74 -1.86
N LEU A 217 3.16 20.54 -0.99
CA LEU A 217 3.70 21.62 -0.16
C LEU A 217 4.47 22.65 -1.00
N THR A 218 5.17 22.23 -2.05
CA THR A 218 5.98 23.15 -2.88
C THR A 218 5.17 23.86 -3.96
N HIS A 219 4.02 23.30 -4.37
CA HIS A 219 3.12 23.86 -5.38
C HIS A 219 1.84 24.44 -4.78
N ALA A 220 1.78 24.57 -3.45
CA ALA A 220 0.73 25.30 -2.77
C ALA A 220 0.63 26.72 -3.33
N ARG A 221 -0.58 27.15 -3.72
CA ARG A 221 -0.78 28.40 -4.44
C ARG A 221 -0.66 29.63 -3.55
N ASN A 222 -1.03 29.48 -2.28
CA ASN A 222 -0.95 30.53 -1.26
C ASN A 222 -0.79 29.90 0.13
N PRO A 223 -0.53 30.70 1.19
CA PRO A 223 -0.35 30.18 2.54
C PRO A 223 -1.53 29.35 3.05
N GLN A 224 -2.76 29.69 2.66
CA GLN A 224 -3.96 28.94 3.05
C GLN A 224 -3.98 27.54 2.44
N ASP A 225 -3.68 27.42 1.13
CA ASP A 225 -3.55 26.13 0.44
C ASP A 225 -2.40 25.31 1.05
N PHE A 226 -1.29 25.97 1.38
CA PHE A 226 -0.14 25.34 2.05
C PHE A 226 -0.51 24.75 3.41
N PHE A 227 -1.17 25.51 4.29
CA PHE A 227 -1.61 25.02 5.59
C PHE A 227 -2.63 23.88 5.47
N GLY A 228 -3.52 23.94 4.48
CA GLY A 228 -4.42 22.83 4.15
C GLY A 228 -3.64 21.55 3.84
N TYR A 229 -2.58 21.65 3.02
CA TYR A 229 -1.70 20.52 2.74
C TYR A 229 -0.89 20.05 3.95
N VAL A 230 -0.42 20.95 4.82
CA VAL A 230 0.27 20.55 6.06
C VAL A 230 -0.65 19.71 6.95
N ILE A 231 -1.92 20.11 7.11
CA ILE A 231 -2.90 19.36 7.90
C ILE A 231 -3.18 18.01 7.25
N LYS A 232 -3.45 17.99 5.94
CA LYS A 232 -3.76 16.76 5.20
C LYS A 232 -2.59 15.79 5.25
N GLU A 233 -1.41 16.23 4.85
CA GLU A 233 -0.25 15.36 4.72
C GLU A 233 0.26 14.96 6.10
N GLY A 234 0.35 15.91 7.03
CA GLY A 234 0.76 15.62 8.42
C GLY A 234 -0.14 14.59 9.09
N SER A 235 -1.48 14.72 8.97
CA SER A 235 -2.41 13.73 9.52
C SER A 235 -2.35 12.39 8.79
N PHE A 236 -2.26 12.40 7.45
CA PHE A 236 -2.06 11.19 6.66
C PHE A 236 -0.83 10.41 7.12
N TRP A 237 0.33 11.05 7.19
CA TRP A 237 1.56 10.44 7.66
C TRP A 237 1.45 9.91 9.09
N ALA A 238 0.92 10.73 10.00
CA ALA A 238 0.74 10.36 11.40
C ALA A 238 -0.10 9.10 11.57
N PHE A 239 -1.24 8.99 10.87
CA PHE A 239 -2.18 7.88 11.10
C PHE A 239 -1.99 6.68 10.17
N MET A 240 -1.46 6.88 8.96
CA MET A 240 -1.17 5.79 8.03
C MET A 240 0.10 5.03 8.38
N TYR A 241 1.19 5.75 8.66
CA TYR A 241 2.52 5.14 8.79
C TYR A 241 3.01 4.99 10.22
N PHE A 242 2.58 5.85 11.16
CA PHE A 242 3.09 5.82 12.53
C PHE A 242 2.09 5.28 13.55
N ALA A 243 0.94 5.93 13.72
CA ALA A 243 -0.03 5.59 14.75
C ALA A 243 -0.72 4.25 14.49
N GLY A 244 -1.08 3.94 13.24
CA GLY A 244 -1.72 2.66 12.90
C GLY A 244 -0.91 1.43 13.37
N PRO A 245 0.38 1.31 13.02
CA PRO A 245 1.24 0.24 13.53
C PRO A 245 1.39 0.24 15.06
N MET A 246 1.50 1.42 15.69
CA MET A 246 1.59 1.53 17.15
C MET A 246 0.32 1.05 17.85
N ILE A 247 -0.86 1.45 17.34
CA ILE A 247 -2.17 1.02 17.84
C ILE A 247 -2.32 -0.50 17.70
N SER A 248 -1.95 -1.07 16.54
CA SER A 248 -1.96 -2.53 16.34
C SER A 248 -1.09 -3.24 17.38
N LYS A 249 0.16 -2.81 17.55
CA LYS A 249 1.09 -3.40 18.54
C LYS A 249 0.59 -3.25 19.97
N ALA A 250 -0.02 -2.12 20.32
CA ALA A 250 -0.60 -1.91 21.65
C ALA A 250 -1.78 -2.86 21.92
N LEU A 251 -2.64 -3.07 20.91
CA LEU A 251 -3.78 -4.00 20.98
C LEU A 251 -3.31 -5.46 21.03
N GLU A 252 -2.28 -5.82 20.25
CA GLU A 252 -1.60 -7.13 20.32
C GLU A 252 -1.01 -7.38 21.70
N LYS A 253 -0.25 -6.43 22.25
CA LYS A 253 0.33 -6.52 23.60
C LYS A 253 -0.74 -6.64 24.67
N HIS A 254 -1.87 -5.96 24.51
CA HIS A 254 -3.00 -6.07 25.44
C HIS A 254 -3.60 -7.49 25.42
N ALA A 255 -3.83 -8.05 24.24
CA ALA A 255 -4.34 -9.40 24.08
C ALA A 255 -3.35 -10.46 24.60
N ASP A 256 -2.05 -10.27 24.34
CA ASP A 256 -0.97 -11.11 24.86
C ASP A 256 -0.93 -11.15 26.39
N LYS A 257 -1.12 -9.99 27.06
CA LYS A 257 -1.22 -9.92 28.53
C LYS A 257 -2.41 -10.71 29.08
N LYS A 258 -3.42 -11.00 28.26
CA LYS A 258 -4.58 -11.83 28.59
C LYS A 258 -4.40 -13.29 28.15
N GLY A 259 -3.20 -13.67 27.68
CA GLY A 259 -2.92 -15.01 27.18
C GLY A 259 -3.65 -15.33 25.87
N LYS A 260 -3.95 -14.32 25.04
CA LYS A 260 -4.66 -14.47 23.76
C LYS A 260 -3.85 -13.80 22.65
N SER A 261 -2.81 -14.45 22.16
CA SER A 261 -2.01 -13.86 21.10
C SER A 261 -2.81 -13.72 19.80
N ILE A 262 -2.68 -12.55 19.17
CA ILE A 262 -3.39 -12.19 17.94
C ILE A 262 -2.43 -11.70 16.85
N ASP A 263 -1.14 -12.01 16.99
CA ASP A 263 -0.04 -11.60 16.12
C ASP A 263 0.04 -12.41 14.80
N LEU A 264 -0.65 -13.54 14.72
CA LEU A 264 -0.92 -14.28 13.49
C LEU A 264 -1.82 -13.46 12.54
N ASP A 265 -1.68 -13.72 11.24
CA ASP A 265 -2.58 -13.16 10.22
C ASP A 265 -4.03 -13.53 10.57
N ALA A 266 -4.96 -12.60 10.34
CA ALA A 266 -6.37 -12.83 10.61
C ALA A 266 -6.88 -14.10 9.87
N ARG A 267 -6.46 -14.33 8.63
CA ARG A 267 -6.82 -15.51 7.85
C ARG A 267 -6.47 -16.81 8.55
N VAL A 268 -5.32 -16.84 9.25
CA VAL A 268 -4.88 -18.00 10.03
C VAL A 268 -5.72 -18.18 11.30
N ILE A 269 -5.95 -17.10 12.06
CA ILE A 269 -6.75 -17.13 13.31
C ILE A 269 -8.20 -17.57 13.05
N PHE A 270 -8.76 -17.17 11.91
CA PHE A 270 -10.10 -17.54 11.49
C PHE A 270 -10.17 -18.86 10.72
N ASN A 271 -9.03 -19.49 10.40
CA ASN A 271 -9.01 -20.78 9.73
C ASN A 271 -9.42 -21.90 10.71
N ASP A 272 -10.39 -22.71 10.35
CA ASP A 272 -10.84 -23.81 11.19
C ASP A 272 -9.81 -24.95 11.25
N LYS A 273 -8.93 -25.08 10.25
CA LYS A 273 -7.77 -25.99 10.32
C LYS A 273 -6.88 -25.73 11.53
N LEU A 274 -6.75 -24.46 11.95
CA LEU A 274 -5.95 -24.11 13.13
C LEU A 274 -6.59 -24.72 14.38
N LYS A 275 -7.89 -24.51 14.57
CA LYS A 275 -8.63 -25.06 15.70
C LYS A 275 -8.63 -26.59 15.68
N GLU A 276 -8.82 -27.20 14.51
CA GLU A 276 -8.75 -28.66 14.34
C GLU A 276 -7.37 -29.22 14.73
N SER A 277 -6.29 -28.55 14.35
CA SER A 277 -4.91 -28.95 14.69
C SER A 277 -4.58 -28.88 16.18
N PHE A 278 -5.27 -28.00 16.92
CA PHE A 278 -5.21 -27.98 18.39
C PHE A 278 -6.01 -29.16 18.97
N LYS A 279 -7.22 -29.41 18.44
CA LYS A 279 -8.12 -30.46 18.93
C LYS A 279 -7.51 -31.86 18.80
N ASN A 280 -6.86 -32.15 17.68
CA ASN A 280 -6.27 -33.46 17.40
C ASN A 280 -4.79 -33.56 17.80
N GLY A 281 -4.20 -32.50 18.35
CA GLY A 281 -2.80 -32.45 18.78
C GLY A 281 -1.76 -32.41 17.65
N THR A 282 -2.16 -32.38 16.37
CA THR A 282 -1.22 -32.43 15.24
C THR A 282 -0.38 -31.16 15.12
N LEU A 283 -0.81 -30.03 15.70
CA LEU A 283 -0.02 -28.81 15.68
C LEU A 283 1.37 -28.98 16.32
N LYS A 284 1.46 -29.70 17.45
CA LYS A 284 2.75 -29.97 18.11
C LYS A 284 3.69 -30.73 17.20
N GLN A 285 3.16 -31.74 16.54
CA GLN A 285 3.91 -32.55 15.60
C GLN A 285 4.42 -31.68 14.44
N HIS A 286 3.55 -30.87 13.83
CA HIS A 286 3.96 -29.98 12.75
C HIS A 286 4.99 -28.94 13.17
N LEU A 287 4.89 -28.39 14.39
CA LEU A 287 5.90 -27.48 14.92
C LEU A 287 7.25 -28.18 15.13
N ALA A 288 7.24 -29.42 15.63
CA ALA A 288 8.46 -30.23 15.79
C ALA A 288 9.08 -30.59 14.43
N GLU A 289 8.28 -31.01 13.45
CA GLU A 289 8.71 -31.27 12.07
C GLU A 289 9.34 -30.02 11.43
N PHE A 290 8.71 -28.85 11.61
CA PHE A 290 9.23 -27.59 11.10
C PHE A 290 10.59 -27.25 11.76
N LYS A 291 10.70 -27.38 13.08
CA LYS A 291 11.96 -27.15 13.81
C LYS A 291 13.05 -28.12 13.39
N ALA A 292 12.71 -29.39 13.14
CA ALA A 292 13.66 -30.39 12.65
C ALA A 292 14.13 -30.09 11.22
N ALA A 293 13.30 -29.45 10.39
CA ALA A 293 13.67 -29.01 9.04
C ALA A 293 14.46 -27.69 9.03
N ASP A 294 14.37 -26.86 10.08
CA ASP A 294 15.07 -25.58 10.21
C ASP A 294 16.54 -25.74 10.65
N VAL A 295 17.30 -26.53 9.89
CA VAL A 295 18.74 -26.74 10.10
C VAL A 295 19.56 -25.64 9.42
N SER A 296 19.10 -25.18 8.26
CA SER A 296 19.71 -24.11 7.50
C SER A 296 18.66 -23.36 6.68
N ASP A 297 19.00 -22.16 6.21
CA ASP A 297 18.13 -21.38 5.32
C ASP A 297 17.75 -22.14 4.03
N ALA A 298 18.65 -22.98 3.52
CA ALA A 298 18.36 -23.79 2.34
C ALA A 298 17.39 -24.95 2.66
N ASP A 299 17.55 -25.58 3.82
CA ASP A 299 16.70 -26.71 4.23
C ASP A 299 15.28 -26.26 4.53
N ILE A 300 15.12 -25.14 5.25
CA ILE A 300 13.78 -24.58 5.49
C ILE A 300 13.14 -24.07 4.20
N TYR A 301 13.91 -23.52 3.26
CA TYR A 301 13.40 -23.16 1.93
C TYR A 301 12.90 -24.40 1.19
N LYS A 302 13.71 -25.47 1.09
CA LYS A 302 13.32 -26.75 0.45
C LYS A 302 12.06 -27.30 1.10
N PHE A 303 12.01 -27.30 2.44
CA PHE A 303 10.82 -27.72 3.19
C PHE A 303 9.60 -26.90 2.77
N ALA A 304 9.72 -25.57 2.66
CA ALA A 304 8.61 -24.68 2.30
C ALA A 304 8.08 -24.87 0.87
N VAL A 305 8.95 -25.17 -0.10
CA VAL A 305 8.58 -25.26 -1.53
C VAL A 305 8.26 -26.68 -2.00
N LYS A 306 8.56 -27.70 -1.19
CA LYS A 306 8.30 -29.11 -1.51
C LYS A 306 6.79 -29.34 -1.74
N PRO A 307 6.35 -29.76 -2.95
CA PRO A 307 4.93 -29.83 -3.31
C PRO A 307 4.07 -30.70 -2.40
N GLU A 308 4.64 -31.82 -1.93
CA GLU A 308 3.99 -32.79 -1.07
C GLU A 308 4.00 -32.43 0.42
N ASN A 309 4.63 -31.31 0.80
CA ASN A 309 4.69 -30.90 2.20
C ASN A 309 3.32 -30.39 2.68
N LYS A 310 2.72 -31.13 3.62
CA LYS A 310 1.43 -30.82 4.26
C LYS A 310 1.57 -30.20 5.66
N ASN A 311 2.75 -29.70 6.00
CA ASN A 311 2.98 -29.09 7.30
C ASN A 311 2.14 -27.80 7.47
N ILE A 312 1.44 -27.71 8.60
CA ILE A 312 0.48 -26.61 8.83
C ILE A 312 1.14 -25.23 8.92
N VAL A 313 2.41 -25.15 9.32
CA VAL A 313 3.17 -23.89 9.34
C VAL A 313 3.33 -23.36 7.91
N ILE A 314 3.61 -24.25 6.95
CA ILE A 314 3.74 -23.90 5.55
C ILE A 314 2.39 -23.48 4.97
N ASP A 315 1.31 -24.19 5.30
CA ASP A 315 -0.05 -23.80 4.89
C ASP A 315 -0.43 -22.41 5.40
N PHE A 316 -0.15 -22.10 6.67
CA PHE A 316 -0.43 -20.78 7.22
C PHE A 316 0.51 -19.68 6.73
N ALA A 317 1.74 -20.01 6.36
CA ALA A 317 2.63 -19.08 5.68
C ALA A 317 2.13 -18.76 4.25
N LYS A 318 1.55 -19.73 3.53
CA LYS A 318 0.86 -19.50 2.25
C LYS A 318 -0.40 -18.66 2.43
N ASP A 319 -1.21 -18.96 3.45
CA ASP A 319 -2.41 -18.18 3.78
C ASP A 319 -2.08 -16.74 4.13
N SER A 320 -0.92 -16.49 4.76
CA SER A 320 -0.44 -15.17 5.16
C SER A 320 0.36 -14.42 4.07
N ASP A 321 0.44 -14.98 2.86
CA ASP A 321 1.24 -14.47 1.73
C ASP A 321 2.76 -14.37 2.00
N VAL A 322 3.28 -15.02 3.06
CA VAL A 322 4.73 -15.17 3.29
C VAL A 322 5.33 -16.09 2.21
N ILE A 323 4.60 -17.13 1.83
CA ILE A 323 4.91 -17.98 0.68
C ILE A 323 3.94 -17.63 -0.45
N GLN A 324 4.49 -17.19 -1.58
CA GLN A 324 3.70 -16.79 -2.74
C GLN A 324 3.32 -17.99 -3.60
N MET A 325 2.03 -18.11 -3.90
CA MET A 325 1.49 -19.18 -4.74
C MET A 325 1.51 -18.76 -6.22
N LEU A 326 1.72 -19.74 -7.11
CA LEU A 326 1.62 -19.54 -8.55
C LEU A 326 0.17 -19.20 -8.90
N LYS A 327 0.00 -18.20 -9.77
CA LYS A 327 -1.30 -17.73 -10.26
C LYS A 327 -1.58 -18.27 -11.67
N GLU A 328 -2.82 -18.67 -11.93
CA GLU A 328 -3.24 -19.20 -13.24
C GLU A 328 -3.17 -18.13 -14.35
N ASP A 329 -3.46 -16.88 -14.01
CA ASP A 329 -3.46 -15.73 -14.91
C ASP A 329 -2.72 -14.51 -14.32
N LYS A 330 -2.43 -13.52 -15.18
CA LYS A 330 -1.66 -12.31 -14.81
C LYS A 330 -2.54 -11.17 -14.27
N LEU A 331 -3.86 -11.37 -14.15
CA LEU A 331 -4.78 -10.35 -13.65
C LEU A 331 -4.77 -10.27 -12.12
N PHE A 332 -5.21 -9.12 -11.58
CA PHE A 332 -5.27 -8.88 -10.15
C PHE A 332 -6.15 -9.88 -9.37
N PHE A 333 -7.16 -10.46 -10.03
CA PHE A 333 -8.10 -11.43 -9.45
C PHE A 333 -7.77 -12.88 -9.81
N ALA A 334 -6.54 -13.12 -10.28
CA ALA A 334 -6.13 -14.42 -10.73
C ALA A 334 -6.28 -15.51 -9.67
N LYS A 335 -6.78 -16.67 -10.09
CA LYS A 335 -6.96 -17.81 -9.19
C LYS A 335 -5.57 -18.32 -8.77
N LYS A 336 -5.37 -18.47 -7.46
CA LYS A 336 -4.16 -19.11 -6.91
C LYS A 336 -4.23 -20.61 -7.21
N THR A 337 -3.15 -21.17 -7.74
CA THR A 337 -2.94 -22.62 -7.81
C THR A 337 -2.51 -23.15 -6.44
N ASP A 338 -2.45 -24.47 -6.32
CA ASP A 338 -1.90 -25.19 -5.17
C ASP A 338 -0.36 -25.27 -5.17
N LYS A 339 0.30 -24.70 -6.19
CA LYS A 339 1.76 -24.75 -6.34
C LYS A 339 2.43 -23.47 -5.87
N VAL A 340 3.58 -23.61 -5.21
CA VAL A 340 4.42 -22.48 -4.80
C VAL A 340 5.10 -21.86 -6.03
N ASP A 341 5.11 -20.53 -6.13
CA ASP A 341 5.85 -19.83 -7.18
C ASP A 341 7.33 -19.67 -6.79
N THR A 342 8.18 -20.61 -7.19
CA THR A 342 9.62 -20.60 -6.84
C THR A 342 10.41 -19.45 -7.45
N ARG A 343 9.80 -18.66 -8.35
CA ARG A 343 10.39 -17.39 -8.82
C ARG A 343 10.37 -16.31 -7.75
N LYS A 344 9.51 -16.43 -6.74
CA LYS A 344 9.34 -15.45 -5.67
C LYS A 344 10.29 -15.77 -4.52
N TYR A 345 10.82 -14.71 -3.91
CA TYR A 345 11.59 -14.82 -2.69
C TYR A 345 10.67 -15.14 -1.51
N ILE A 346 11.11 -16.05 -0.64
CA ILE A 346 10.48 -16.34 0.65
C ILE A 346 11.34 -15.69 1.72
N ASP A 347 10.75 -14.80 2.53
CA ASP A 347 11.43 -14.29 3.71
C ASP A 347 11.43 -15.37 4.80
N LEU A 348 12.60 -15.97 5.02
CA LEU A 348 12.74 -17.07 5.97
C LEU A 348 12.59 -16.61 7.42
N GLY A 349 12.85 -15.33 7.71
CA GLY A 349 12.58 -14.74 9.02
C GLY A 349 11.09 -14.67 9.29
N ASP A 350 10.29 -14.20 8.32
CA ASP A 350 8.84 -14.19 8.43
C ASP A 350 8.26 -15.61 8.50
N LEU A 351 8.81 -16.56 7.74
CA LEU A 351 8.41 -17.97 7.77
C LEU A 351 8.63 -18.58 9.16
N ARG A 352 9.80 -18.39 9.76
CA ARG A 352 10.09 -18.78 11.15
C ARG A 352 9.16 -18.06 12.13
N GLY A 353 8.86 -16.79 11.85
CA GLY A 353 7.90 -15.98 12.59
C GLY A 353 6.51 -16.62 12.67
N VAL A 354 6.01 -17.23 11.59
CA VAL A 354 4.73 -17.97 11.61
C VAL A 354 4.78 -19.13 12.62
N SER A 355 5.85 -19.94 12.59
CA SER A 355 6.05 -21.05 13.53
C SER A 355 6.07 -20.58 14.99
N ASN A 356 6.86 -19.54 15.28
CA ASN A 356 7.00 -18.97 16.62
C ASN A 356 5.67 -18.45 17.18
N LYS A 357 4.85 -17.81 16.34
CA LYS A 357 3.54 -17.29 16.72
C LYS A 357 2.53 -18.41 16.99
N LEU A 358 2.54 -19.46 16.17
CA LEU A 358 1.71 -20.66 16.39
C LEU A 358 2.08 -21.35 17.71
N GLU A 359 3.38 -21.54 17.97
CA GLU A 359 3.88 -22.12 19.21
C GLU A 359 3.50 -21.29 20.44
N LYS A 360 3.63 -19.95 20.36
CA LYS A 360 3.20 -19.04 21.41
C LYS A 360 1.70 -19.17 21.71
N LEU A 361 0.86 -19.22 20.68
CA LEU A 361 -0.59 -19.36 20.85
C LEU A 361 -0.95 -20.71 21.46
N LEU A 362 -0.28 -21.79 21.05
CA LEU A 362 -0.44 -23.12 21.62
C LEU A 362 -0.07 -23.13 23.10
N ASN A 363 1.10 -22.59 23.46
CA ASN A 363 1.56 -22.50 24.84
C ASN A 363 0.60 -21.69 25.73
N GLN A 364 -0.05 -20.65 25.17
CA GLN A 364 -1.05 -19.87 25.89
C GLN A 364 -2.35 -20.64 26.11
N TYR A 365 -2.78 -21.44 25.13
CA TYR A 365 -3.93 -22.33 25.29
C TYR A 365 -3.70 -23.38 26.38
N GLU A 366 -2.54 -24.05 26.35
CA GLU A 366 -2.22 -25.10 27.32
C GLU A 366 -2.14 -24.58 28.77
N LYS A 367 -1.76 -23.31 28.93
CA LYS A 367 -1.71 -22.65 30.24
C LYS A 367 -3.04 -22.04 30.67
N SER A 368 -4.03 -21.90 29.79
CA SER A 368 -5.27 -21.19 30.13
C SER A 368 -6.25 -22.03 30.94
N GLY A 369 -6.23 -23.36 30.77
CA GLY A 369 -7.24 -24.26 31.34
C GLY A 369 -8.63 -24.11 30.73
N GLU A 370 -8.78 -23.31 29.67
CA GLU A 370 -10.06 -23.09 28.99
C GLU A 370 -10.40 -24.24 28.03
N SER A 371 -11.69 -24.41 27.73
CA SER A 371 -12.06 -25.25 26.58
C SER A 371 -11.53 -24.65 25.28
N LEU A 372 -11.29 -25.51 24.28
CA LEU A 372 -10.80 -25.08 22.97
C LEU A 372 -11.74 -24.04 22.33
N ASP A 373 -13.04 -24.23 22.49
CA ASP A 373 -14.07 -23.36 21.91
C ASP A 373 -14.05 -21.97 22.55
N GLU A 374 -13.95 -21.90 23.88
CA GLU A 374 -13.83 -20.65 24.62
C GLU A 374 -12.55 -19.90 24.27
N PHE A 375 -11.42 -20.62 24.21
CA PHE A 375 -10.13 -20.05 23.87
C PHE A 375 -10.15 -19.41 22.48
N PHE A 376 -10.56 -20.17 21.46
CA PHE A 376 -10.62 -19.65 20.09
C PHE A 376 -11.66 -18.56 19.92
N LYS A 377 -12.82 -18.65 20.60
CA LYS A 377 -13.82 -17.57 20.60
C LYS A 377 -13.21 -16.26 21.14
N SER A 378 -12.45 -16.36 22.23
CA SER A 378 -11.75 -15.21 22.84
C SER A 378 -10.67 -14.64 21.92
N VAL A 379 -9.74 -15.46 21.42
CA VAL A 379 -8.67 -15.04 20.49
C VAL A 379 -9.25 -14.37 19.24
N ARG A 380 -10.25 -14.99 18.62
CA ARG A 380 -10.95 -14.45 17.44
C ARG A 380 -11.63 -13.11 17.77
N ASN A 381 -12.23 -12.95 18.96
CA ASN A 381 -12.84 -11.69 19.37
C ASN A 381 -11.79 -10.59 19.61
N PHE A 382 -10.66 -10.91 20.24
CA PHE A 382 -9.54 -9.98 20.38
C PHE A 382 -9.00 -9.55 19.03
N LYS A 383 -8.81 -10.47 18.07
CA LYS A 383 -8.33 -10.13 16.72
C LYS A 383 -9.32 -9.22 15.98
N LYS A 384 -10.62 -9.55 16.01
CA LYS A 384 -11.68 -8.69 15.43
C LYS A 384 -11.63 -7.29 16.01
N THR A 385 -11.64 -7.20 17.33
CA THR A 385 -11.66 -5.93 18.06
C THR A 385 -10.40 -5.13 17.75
N ALA A 386 -9.24 -5.78 17.66
CA ALA A 386 -7.98 -5.11 17.35
C ALA A 386 -7.99 -4.52 15.94
N VAL A 387 -8.40 -5.32 14.93
CA VAL A 387 -8.52 -4.86 13.53
C VAL A 387 -9.50 -3.70 13.43
N LEU A 388 -10.70 -3.83 14.02
CA LEU A 388 -11.73 -2.78 13.99
C LEU A 388 -11.30 -1.51 14.72
N LYS A 389 -10.70 -1.61 15.91
CA LYS A 389 -10.22 -0.43 16.64
C LYS A 389 -9.10 0.28 15.91
N ASN A 390 -8.16 -0.46 15.32
CA ASN A 390 -7.09 0.14 14.54
C ASN A 390 -7.62 0.84 13.29
N MET A 391 -8.47 0.17 12.51
CA MET A 391 -9.12 0.75 11.33
C MET A 391 -10.00 1.95 11.68
N GLY A 392 -10.86 1.79 12.68
CA GLY A 392 -11.78 2.84 13.13
C GLY A 392 -11.06 4.06 13.70
N ALA A 393 -9.97 3.88 14.45
CA ALA A 393 -9.16 4.99 14.92
C ALA A 393 -8.51 5.76 13.76
N CYS A 394 -7.94 5.06 12.77
CA CYS A 394 -7.34 5.70 11.60
C CYS A 394 -8.40 6.41 10.74
N ILE A 395 -9.54 5.75 10.47
CA ILE A 395 -10.65 6.32 9.68
C ILE A 395 -11.26 7.53 10.40
N GLY A 396 -11.48 7.45 11.72
CA GLY A 396 -12.00 8.57 12.49
C GLY A 396 -11.02 9.74 12.52
N ALA A 397 -9.72 9.47 12.66
CA ALA A 397 -8.71 10.52 12.61
C ALA A 397 -8.62 11.19 11.22
N LEU A 398 -8.56 10.40 10.15
CA LEU A 398 -8.36 10.91 8.79
C LEU A 398 -9.63 11.46 8.16
N GLY A 399 -10.77 10.79 8.36
CA GLY A 399 -12.04 11.16 7.74
C GLY A 399 -12.89 12.14 8.55
N ILE A 400 -12.59 12.35 9.83
CA ILE A 400 -13.37 13.26 10.70
C ILE A 400 -12.47 14.29 11.37
N LEU A 401 -11.47 13.87 12.15
CA LEU A 401 -10.66 14.81 12.94
C LEU A 401 -9.83 15.76 12.07
N ALA A 402 -9.10 15.25 11.08
CA ALA A 402 -8.30 16.09 10.18
C ALA A 402 -9.17 17.08 9.37
N PRO A 403 -10.31 16.67 8.77
CA PRO A 403 -11.28 17.58 8.16
C PRO A 403 -11.86 18.61 9.14
N ALA A 404 -12.15 18.22 10.38
CA ALA A 404 -12.64 19.15 11.40
C ALA A 404 -11.59 20.21 11.76
N ILE A 405 -10.31 19.82 11.87
CA ILE A 405 -9.19 20.76 12.06
C ILE A 405 -9.10 21.70 10.85
N MET A 406 -9.22 21.18 9.63
CA MET A 406 -9.21 21.98 8.41
C MET A 406 -10.35 23.03 8.41
N LEU A 407 -11.58 22.62 8.76
CA LEU A 407 -12.73 23.53 8.91
C LEU A 407 -12.51 24.58 10.00
N ALA A 408 -11.93 24.20 11.14
CA ALA A 408 -11.63 25.12 12.22
C ALA A 408 -10.59 26.18 11.78
N VAL A 409 -9.54 25.77 11.08
CA VAL A 409 -8.56 26.71 10.49
C VAL A 409 -9.23 27.62 9.47
N ARG A 410 -10.22 27.10 8.72
CA ARG A 410 -10.99 27.89 7.75
C ARG A 410 -11.82 29.00 8.37
N HIS A 411 -12.21 28.92 9.65
CA HIS A 411 -12.90 30.03 10.31
C HIS A 411 -12.04 31.30 10.40
N PHE A 412 -10.72 31.16 10.47
CA PHE A 412 -9.79 32.30 10.53
C PHE A 412 -9.47 32.89 9.15
N SER A 413 -9.83 32.18 8.08
CA SER A 413 -9.68 32.64 6.72
C SER A 413 -10.82 32.02 5.91
N PRO A 414 -12.04 32.57 5.98
CA PRO A 414 -13.25 31.92 5.45
C PRO A 414 -13.33 31.97 3.92
N GLU A 415 -12.73 32.99 3.31
CA GLU A 415 -12.72 33.16 1.86
C GLU A 415 -11.73 32.20 1.19
N TYR A 416 -12.13 31.61 0.06
CA TYR A 416 -11.24 30.79 -0.77
C TYR A 416 -10.19 31.67 -1.46
N GLN A 417 -8.99 31.73 -0.87
CA GLN A 417 -7.96 32.68 -1.28
C GLN A 417 -7.46 32.41 -2.70
N VAL A 418 -7.43 31.16 -3.16
CA VAL A 418 -7.03 30.86 -4.55
C VAL A 418 -7.95 31.57 -5.55
N LYS A 419 -9.26 31.55 -5.28
CA LYS A 419 -10.23 32.25 -6.11
C LYS A 419 -10.04 33.75 -6.03
N LYS A 420 -9.90 34.29 -4.82
CA LYS A 420 -9.61 35.71 -4.61
C LYS A 420 -8.37 36.18 -5.38
N ASP A 421 -7.26 35.45 -5.24
CA ASP A 421 -5.98 35.75 -5.90
C ASP A 421 -6.13 35.80 -7.44
N ILE A 422 -6.91 34.88 -8.00
CA ILE A 422 -7.19 34.81 -9.44
C ILE A 422 -8.12 35.95 -9.88
N GLU A 423 -9.19 36.23 -9.15
CA GLU A 423 -10.12 37.32 -9.45
C GLU A 423 -9.43 38.69 -9.36
N GLU A 424 -8.57 38.91 -8.36
CA GLU A 424 -7.75 40.12 -8.23
C GLU A 424 -6.78 40.30 -9.40
N LYS A 425 -6.19 39.20 -9.89
CA LYS A 425 -5.32 39.23 -11.07
C LYS A 425 -6.10 39.61 -12.32
N LEU A 426 -7.27 39.01 -12.55
CA LEU A 426 -8.14 39.34 -13.69
C LEU A 426 -8.62 40.80 -13.63
N ALA A 427 -8.97 41.29 -12.45
CA ALA A 427 -9.37 42.69 -12.26
C ALA A 427 -8.24 43.67 -12.62
N LYS A 428 -6.99 43.35 -12.26
CA LYS A 428 -5.81 44.17 -12.63
C LYS A 428 -5.53 44.12 -14.13
N GLU A 429 -5.66 42.96 -14.76
CA GLU A 429 -5.49 42.80 -16.21
C GLU A 429 -6.54 43.62 -16.98
N ASN A 430 -7.80 43.58 -16.54
CA ASN A 430 -8.91 44.34 -17.13
C ASN A 430 -8.83 45.87 -16.87
N ALA A 431 -8.14 46.31 -15.81
CA ALA A 431 -7.96 47.73 -15.53
C ALA A 431 -6.82 48.38 -16.33
N VAL A 432 -5.99 47.57 -17.01
CA VAL A 432 -4.84 48.01 -17.82
C VAL A 432 -5.14 47.93 -19.33
N ALA A 433 -6.19 47.20 -19.72
CA ALA A 433 -6.79 47.21 -21.06
C ALA A 433 -7.76 48.39 -21.19
#